data_AF-A0A165QMF7-F1
#
_entry.id   AF-A0A165QMF7-F1
#
_cell.length_a   1.000
_cell.length_b   1.000
_cell.length_c   1.000
_cell.angle_alpha   90.00
_cell.angle_beta   90.00
_cell.angle_gamma   90.00
#
_symmetry.space_group_name_H-M   'P 1'
#
loop_
_entity.id
_entity.type
_entity.pdbx_description
1 polymer ?
#
loop_
_entity_poly.entity_id
_entity_poly.type
_entity_poly.pdbx_seq_one_letter_code
_entity_poly.pdbx_strand_id
1 'polypeptide(L)'
;MSSHVYHTVSHAALDYRALVAHLSRPELWPSTLHVRNQLLSPFGTRHFQQQNHDVQVDEDPWTTYLRHRPGAQVHAIGDIPRDVLRQPGGAGGATGAWALVLLYEFKPSGLAMGGSSASDVQYDGAANMSSPRVTMWLSTEASSPSPAEDALLRYIVLTHLPRAVADMGAAPGGLMRICGSHAGIVTRIQRWGSESGVDVQWNDVCVTYIRDENSETPSPPSQAARWIIGSLEREEDVKLVRDANTFGFPSWYIASRAHLSILLWDRQGDSAESETATRRYKGAAAGWSYAHEDFSVGSFYITPPYRRLGLGQLVLSIIEEKFVGAQTLALEQVGLSALPGPFFLNTEEGNASARALFEKCGLRDVRRTIWAGIVVKVASVTSSPSQD
;
A
#
# COMPACT_ATOMS: atom_id res chain seq x y z
N MET A 1 -23.18 -10.93 26.28
CA MET A 1 -22.18 -9.91 25.90
C MET A 1 -22.93 -8.61 25.68
N SER A 2 -22.58 -7.52 26.37
CA SER A 2 -23.19 -6.21 26.08
C SER A 2 -22.78 -5.78 24.69
N SER A 3 -23.74 -5.48 23.82
CA SER A 3 -23.48 -4.84 22.52
C SER A 3 -22.88 -3.45 22.77
N HIS A 4 -21.56 -3.34 22.79
CA HIS A 4 -20.91 -2.03 22.71
C HIS A 4 -21.17 -1.48 21.31
N VAL A 5 -21.87 -0.35 21.28
CA VAL A 5 -22.10 0.40 20.04
C VAL A 5 -20.88 1.28 19.82
N TYR A 6 -20.04 0.90 18.86
CA TYR A 6 -18.92 1.75 18.45
C TYR A 6 -19.41 2.88 17.56
N HIS A 7 -19.05 4.09 17.92
CA HIS A 7 -19.28 5.26 17.08
C HIS A 7 -18.51 5.08 15.77
N THR A 8 -19.21 5.20 14.63
CA THR A 8 -18.62 5.07 13.29
C THR A 8 -18.93 6.34 12.53
N VAL A 9 -17.90 6.98 11.99
CA VAL A 9 -18.05 8.16 11.12
C VAL A 9 -17.41 7.88 9.76
N SER A 10 -18.01 8.43 8.71
CA SER A 10 -17.44 8.38 7.37
C SER A 10 -16.49 9.54 7.12
N HIS A 11 -15.77 9.46 5.99
CA HIS A 11 -14.91 10.53 5.49
C HIS A 11 -15.58 11.93 5.50
N ALA A 12 -16.90 12.00 5.31
CA ALA A 12 -17.63 13.27 5.28
C ALA A 12 -17.55 14.05 6.60
N ALA A 13 -17.34 13.36 7.73
CA ALA A 13 -17.16 13.95 9.05
C ALA A 13 -15.68 14.13 9.44
N LEU A 14 -14.75 13.55 8.68
CA LEU A 14 -13.32 13.61 8.93
C LEU A 14 -12.68 14.81 8.23
N ASP A 15 -11.88 15.57 8.95
CA ASP A 15 -11.00 16.57 8.33
C ASP A 15 -9.82 15.83 7.71
N TYR A 16 -9.74 15.83 6.38
CA TYR A 16 -8.69 15.10 5.66
C TYR A 16 -7.29 15.56 6.08
N ARG A 17 -7.07 16.88 6.17
CA ARG A 17 -5.74 17.45 6.46
C ARG A 17 -5.35 17.13 7.89
N ALA A 18 -6.28 17.30 8.82
CA ALA A 18 -6.02 17.01 10.22
C ALA A 18 -5.81 15.50 10.47
N LEU A 19 -6.54 14.63 9.75
CA LEU A 19 -6.32 13.19 9.77
C LEU A 19 -4.93 12.82 9.25
N VAL A 20 -4.52 13.33 8.09
CA VAL A 20 -3.17 13.06 7.54
C VAL A 20 -2.10 13.62 8.46
N ALA A 21 -2.29 14.82 9.02
CA ALA A 21 -1.37 15.41 9.99
C ALA A 21 -1.24 14.55 11.25
N HIS A 22 -2.37 14.04 11.77
CA HIS A 22 -2.38 13.10 12.89
C HIS A 22 -1.59 11.83 12.55
N LEU A 23 -1.86 11.20 11.41
CA LEU A 23 -1.19 9.97 10.97
C LEU A 23 0.30 10.19 10.62
N SER A 24 0.74 11.44 10.43
CA SER A 24 2.13 11.78 10.11
C SER A 24 2.98 12.09 11.35
N ARG A 25 2.41 11.95 12.56
CA ARG A 25 3.15 12.15 13.81
C ARG A 25 4.21 11.05 13.98
N PRO A 26 5.49 11.39 14.24
CA PRO A 26 6.58 10.42 14.35
C PRO A 26 6.33 9.33 15.41
N GLU A 27 5.66 9.66 16.52
CA GLU A 27 5.31 8.70 17.58
C GLU A 27 4.31 7.62 17.13
N LEU A 28 3.58 7.85 16.04
CA LEU A 28 2.68 6.86 15.45
C LEU A 28 3.38 6.02 14.38
N TRP A 29 4.63 6.30 14.03
CA TRP A 29 5.36 5.51 13.04
C TRP A 29 6.02 4.29 13.68
N PRO A 30 6.12 3.16 12.95
CA PRO A 30 5.70 2.90 11.56
C PRO A 30 4.20 2.62 11.36
N SER A 31 3.40 2.57 12.44
CA SER A 31 2.03 2.01 12.45
C SER A 31 1.10 2.63 11.40
N THR A 32 1.20 3.93 11.22
CA THR A 32 0.30 4.69 10.35
C THR A 32 0.79 4.79 8.91
N LEU A 33 2.02 4.39 8.59
CA LEU A 33 2.63 4.70 7.29
C LEU A 33 1.83 4.14 6.12
N HIS A 34 1.37 2.90 6.20
CA HIS A 34 0.54 2.30 5.17
C HIS A 34 -0.76 3.08 4.98
N VAL A 35 -1.53 3.34 6.05
CA VAL A 35 -2.82 4.02 5.91
C VAL A 35 -2.68 5.48 5.51
N ARG A 36 -1.69 6.19 6.06
CA ARG A 36 -1.32 7.56 5.66
C ARG A 36 -1.00 7.62 4.18
N ASN A 37 -0.15 6.72 3.69
CA ASN A 37 0.32 6.76 2.33
C ASN A 37 -0.74 6.30 1.34
N GLN A 38 -1.64 5.39 1.73
CA GLN A 38 -2.83 5.09 0.95
C GLN A 38 -3.69 6.35 0.74
N LEU A 39 -3.89 7.18 1.78
CA LEU A 39 -4.59 8.46 1.66
C LEU A 39 -3.85 9.44 0.74
N LEU A 40 -2.53 9.53 0.84
CA LEU A 40 -1.69 10.44 0.05
C LEU A 40 -1.44 9.98 -1.40
N SER A 41 -1.63 8.69 -1.68
CA SER A 41 -1.34 8.09 -2.98
C SER A 41 -1.95 8.82 -4.18
N PRO A 42 -3.20 9.35 -4.14
CA PRO A 42 -3.78 10.06 -5.28
C PRO A 42 -3.10 11.39 -5.60
N PHE A 43 -2.28 11.93 -4.69
CA PHE A 43 -1.62 13.22 -4.83
C PHE A 43 -0.18 13.07 -5.32
N GLY A 44 0.52 12.03 -4.84
CA GLY A 44 1.90 11.73 -5.28
C GLY A 44 1.98 10.95 -6.60
N THR A 45 0.95 10.18 -6.97
CA THR A 45 0.93 9.42 -8.23
C THR A 45 0.39 10.23 -9.42
N ARG A 46 -0.38 11.29 -9.14
CA ARG A 46 -1.08 12.12 -10.14
C ARG A 46 -0.15 13.08 -10.88
N HIS A 47 1.01 13.39 -10.31
CA HIS A 47 1.97 14.30 -10.93
C HIS A 47 2.56 13.77 -12.26
N PHE A 48 2.45 12.47 -12.53
CA PHE A 48 3.11 11.84 -13.68
C PHE A 48 2.17 11.11 -14.65
N GLN A 49 0.87 11.04 -14.36
CA GLN A 49 -0.13 10.71 -15.38
C GLN A 49 -0.39 11.94 -16.26
N GLN A 50 0.65 12.35 -16.99
CA GLN A 50 0.61 13.26 -18.13
C GLN A 50 -0.77 13.21 -18.81
N GLN A 51 -1.53 14.30 -18.70
CA GLN A 51 -2.59 14.77 -19.62
C GLN A 51 -3.49 15.86 -19.01
N ASN A 52 -3.39 16.15 -17.71
CA ASN A 52 -4.21 17.19 -17.07
C ASN A 52 -3.35 18.23 -16.36
N HIS A 53 -2.74 19.14 -17.12
CA HIS A 53 -2.02 20.30 -16.58
C HIS A 53 -2.92 21.27 -15.79
N ASP A 54 -4.25 21.06 -15.80
CA ASP A 54 -5.24 21.93 -15.15
C ASP A 54 -6.01 21.27 -14.00
N VAL A 55 -5.70 20.04 -13.61
CA VAL A 55 -6.43 19.42 -12.51
C VAL A 55 -5.85 19.90 -11.18
N GLN A 56 -6.35 21.07 -10.78
CA GLN A 56 -6.19 21.59 -9.44
C GLN A 56 -6.71 20.55 -8.43
N VAL A 57 -5.95 20.37 -7.36
CA VAL A 57 -6.43 19.64 -6.18
C VAL A 57 -7.72 20.32 -5.73
N ASP A 58 -8.79 19.54 -5.58
CA ASP A 58 -10.05 20.08 -5.11
C ASP A 58 -9.85 20.71 -3.73
N GLU A 59 -10.59 21.78 -3.41
CA GLU A 59 -10.48 22.46 -2.11
C GLU A 59 -10.64 21.47 -0.93
N ASP A 60 -11.52 20.47 -1.12
CA ASP A 60 -11.68 19.30 -0.26
C ASP A 60 -10.90 18.09 -0.83
N PRO A 61 -9.75 17.70 -0.22
CA PRO A 61 -8.94 16.58 -0.69
C PRO A 61 -9.68 15.24 -0.73
N TRP A 62 -10.76 15.05 0.05
CA TRP A 62 -11.59 13.85 -0.05
C TRP A 62 -12.18 13.68 -1.46
N THR A 63 -12.51 14.77 -2.14
CA THR A 63 -13.07 14.73 -3.50
C THR A 63 -12.05 14.17 -4.48
N THR A 64 -10.79 14.62 -4.40
CA THR A 64 -9.70 14.06 -5.22
C THR A 64 -9.46 12.58 -4.87
N TYR A 65 -9.43 12.21 -3.58
CA TYR A 65 -9.24 10.83 -3.14
C TYR A 65 -10.34 9.90 -3.70
N LEU A 66 -11.61 10.27 -3.56
CA LEU A 66 -12.74 9.47 -4.01
C LEU A 66 -12.88 9.45 -5.54
N ARG A 67 -12.45 10.50 -6.24
CA ARG A 67 -12.36 10.49 -7.71
C ARG A 67 -11.29 9.49 -8.19
N HIS A 68 -10.16 9.42 -7.50
CA HIS A 68 -9.10 8.46 -7.79
C HIS A 68 -9.51 7.02 -7.43
N ARG A 69 -10.33 6.85 -6.38
CA ARG A 69 -10.86 5.56 -5.93
C ARG A 69 -12.39 5.55 -5.87
N PRO A 70 -13.07 5.49 -7.02
CA PRO A 70 -14.54 5.45 -7.03
C PRO A 70 -15.07 4.29 -6.19
N GLY A 71 -16.07 4.58 -5.36
CA GLY A 71 -16.66 3.58 -4.46
C GLY A 71 -15.84 3.24 -3.22
N ALA A 72 -14.70 3.91 -2.99
CA ALA A 72 -13.96 3.73 -1.75
C ALA A 72 -14.78 4.21 -0.54
N GLN A 73 -14.74 3.41 0.52
CA GLN A 73 -15.30 3.72 1.82
C GLN A 73 -14.16 3.99 2.79
N VAL A 74 -14.23 5.11 3.51
CA VAL A 74 -13.27 5.46 4.55
C VAL A 74 -14.05 5.76 5.82
N HIS A 75 -13.78 4.98 6.86
CA HIS A 75 -14.47 5.05 8.13
C HIS A 75 -13.48 5.15 9.29
N ALA A 76 -13.77 6.04 10.23
CA ALA A 76 -13.14 6.01 11.55
C ALA A 76 -14.14 5.42 12.56
N ILE A 77 -13.66 4.54 13.44
CA ILE A 77 -14.50 3.72 14.32
C ILE A 77 -13.93 3.74 15.73
N GLY A 78 -14.77 3.99 16.73
CA GLY A 78 -14.37 4.02 18.15
C GLY A 78 -14.21 5.43 18.71
N ASP A 79 -13.25 5.59 19.63
CA ASP A 79 -13.00 6.85 20.33
C ASP A 79 -12.16 7.80 19.47
N ILE A 80 -12.78 8.36 18.43
CA ILE A 80 -12.10 9.15 17.40
C ILE A 80 -11.61 10.49 17.97
N PRO A 81 -10.34 10.87 17.76
CA PRO A 81 -9.80 12.14 18.21
C PRO A 81 -10.56 13.33 17.62
N ARG A 82 -10.88 14.32 18.45
CA ARG A 82 -11.63 15.50 18.01
C ARG A 82 -10.90 16.34 16.97
N ASP A 83 -9.56 16.36 17.06
CA ASP A 83 -8.70 17.09 16.14
C ASP A 83 -8.77 16.54 14.72
N VAL A 84 -9.25 15.31 14.50
CA VAL A 84 -9.44 14.74 13.14
C VAL A 84 -10.87 14.90 12.60
N LEU A 85 -11.79 15.53 13.34
CA LEU A 85 -13.19 15.75 12.94
C LEU A 85 -13.41 17.17 12.40
N ARG A 86 -14.23 17.31 11.34
CA ARG A 86 -14.57 18.64 10.76
C ARG A 86 -15.38 19.52 11.72
N GLN A 87 -16.26 18.91 12.49
CA GLN A 87 -17.07 19.58 13.50
C GLN A 87 -16.81 18.90 14.84
N PRO A 88 -16.09 19.56 15.77
CA PRO A 88 -15.84 19.01 17.10
C PRO A 88 -17.12 19.10 17.96
N GLY A 89 -18.15 18.32 17.63
CA GLY A 89 -19.38 18.23 18.40
C GLY A 89 -19.29 17.17 19.50
N GLY A 90 -19.58 17.54 20.75
CA GLY A 90 -19.84 16.61 21.87
C GLY A 90 -18.68 16.37 22.84
N ALA A 91 -18.97 16.40 24.16
CA ALA A 91 -18.07 16.17 25.29
C ALA A 91 -17.34 14.80 25.23
N GLY A 92 -16.01 14.79 25.31
CA GLY A 92 -15.17 13.59 25.21
C GLY A 92 -13.81 13.91 24.58
N GLY A 93 -12.80 14.22 25.40
CA GLY A 93 -11.41 14.08 24.97
C GLY A 93 -11.14 12.57 24.86
N ALA A 94 -11.10 12.05 23.64
CA ALA A 94 -10.95 10.62 23.43
C ALA A 94 -9.57 10.15 23.92
N THR A 95 -9.56 9.31 24.96
CA THR A 95 -8.38 8.59 25.46
C THR A 95 -8.44 7.09 25.14
N GLY A 96 -9.41 6.65 24.35
CA GLY A 96 -9.67 5.23 24.09
C GLY A 96 -9.22 4.76 22.70
N ALA A 97 -9.52 3.50 22.39
CA ALA A 97 -9.12 2.87 21.15
C ALA A 97 -10.02 3.32 19.98
N TRP A 98 -9.40 3.63 18.85
CA TRP A 98 -10.11 3.87 17.60
C TRP A 98 -9.36 3.24 16.43
N ALA A 99 -10.04 3.18 15.29
CA ALA A 99 -9.53 2.57 14.08
C ALA A 99 -9.82 3.43 12.87
N LEU A 100 -8.98 3.31 11.86
CA LEU A 100 -9.23 3.82 10.52
C LEU A 100 -9.30 2.65 9.55
N VAL A 101 -10.40 2.55 8.81
CA VAL A 101 -10.66 1.49 7.83
C VAL A 101 -10.86 2.12 6.46
N LEU A 102 -9.98 1.77 5.52
CA LEU A 102 -10.05 2.15 4.11
C LEU A 102 -10.41 0.91 3.31
N LEU A 103 -11.60 0.89 2.74
CA LEU A 103 -12.08 -0.18 1.87
C LEU A 103 -12.23 0.37 0.45
N TYR A 104 -11.63 -0.27 -0.54
CA TYR A 104 -11.66 0.20 -1.93
C TYR A 104 -11.51 -0.95 -2.91
N GLU A 105 -12.06 -0.80 -4.11
CA GLU A 105 -11.81 -1.76 -5.17
C GLU A 105 -10.49 -1.45 -5.86
N PHE A 106 -9.70 -2.50 -6.10
CA PHE A 106 -8.50 -2.37 -6.90
C PHE A 106 -8.87 -2.53 -8.37
N LYS A 107 -9.44 -1.47 -8.94
CA LYS A 107 -9.77 -1.38 -10.37
C LYS A 107 -8.80 -0.44 -11.07
N PRO A 108 -8.54 -0.64 -12.37
CA PRO A 108 -7.91 0.38 -13.20
C PRO A 108 -8.87 1.58 -13.29
N SER A 109 -8.78 2.52 -12.36
CA SER A 109 -9.50 3.78 -12.45
C SER A 109 -8.77 4.69 -13.45
N GLY A 110 -9.47 5.16 -14.47
CA GLY A 110 -9.02 6.30 -15.27
C GLY A 110 -7.83 6.09 -16.22
N LEU A 111 -7.23 4.90 -16.30
CA LEU A 111 -6.52 4.51 -17.52
C LEU A 111 -7.60 4.23 -18.58
N ALA A 112 -8.11 5.31 -19.18
CA ALA A 112 -8.52 5.23 -20.57
C ALA A 112 -7.28 4.70 -21.30
N MET A 113 -7.24 3.39 -21.50
CA MET A 113 -6.36 2.75 -22.46
C MET A 113 -6.75 3.34 -23.81
N GLY A 114 -6.20 4.51 -24.12
CA GLY A 114 -6.33 5.12 -25.41
C GLY A 114 -5.70 4.19 -26.43
N GLY A 115 -6.54 3.44 -27.13
CA GLY A 115 -6.18 2.91 -28.45
C GLY A 115 -5.72 1.46 -28.59
N SER A 116 -5.91 0.58 -27.61
CA SER A 116 -5.76 -0.86 -27.86
C SER A 116 -6.95 -1.65 -27.30
N SER A 117 -7.52 -2.51 -28.15
CA SER A 117 -8.74 -3.25 -27.87
C SER A 117 -8.61 -4.04 -26.56
N ALA A 118 -9.63 -3.93 -25.71
CA ALA A 118 -9.76 -4.68 -24.46
C ALA A 118 -9.84 -6.22 -24.65
N SER A 119 -9.62 -6.73 -25.87
CA SER A 119 -9.73 -8.14 -26.26
C SER A 119 -8.47 -8.97 -26.00
N ASP A 120 -7.29 -8.35 -25.89
CA ASP A 120 -6.01 -9.11 -25.99
C ASP A 120 -5.33 -9.34 -24.64
N VAL A 121 -5.94 -8.90 -23.54
CA VAL A 121 -5.43 -9.15 -22.19
C VAL A 121 -6.08 -10.43 -21.64
N GLN A 122 -5.74 -11.58 -22.24
CA GLN A 122 -5.98 -12.88 -21.60
C GLN A 122 -5.15 -12.93 -20.32
N TYR A 123 -5.81 -12.87 -19.16
CA TYR A 123 -5.16 -12.80 -17.85
C TYR A 123 -5.80 -13.78 -16.86
N ASP A 124 -5.13 -14.91 -16.61
CA ASP A 124 -5.52 -15.87 -15.55
C ASP A 124 -5.37 -15.28 -14.14
N GLY A 125 -4.67 -14.14 -13.97
CA GLY A 125 -4.48 -13.46 -12.69
C GLY A 125 -5.45 -12.31 -12.39
N ALA A 126 -6.29 -11.88 -13.35
CA ALA A 126 -7.13 -10.69 -13.19
C ALA A 126 -8.27 -10.88 -12.17
N ALA A 127 -8.81 -12.09 -12.05
CA ALA A 127 -9.90 -12.40 -11.12
C ALA A 127 -9.51 -12.19 -9.65
N ASN A 128 -8.24 -12.38 -9.28
CA ASN A 128 -7.73 -12.19 -7.92
C ASN A 128 -7.33 -10.75 -7.59
N MET A 129 -7.41 -9.85 -8.57
CA MET A 129 -6.92 -8.46 -8.46
C MET A 129 -8.06 -7.44 -8.48
N SER A 130 -9.24 -7.77 -8.98
CA SER A 130 -10.46 -6.93 -8.90
C SER A 130 -11.17 -7.01 -7.55
N SER A 131 -10.56 -7.65 -6.56
CA SER A 131 -11.18 -7.85 -5.26
C SER A 131 -11.07 -6.59 -4.38
N PRO A 132 -12.04 -6.38 -3.45
CA PRO A 132 -11.95 -5.29 -2.48
C PRO A 132 -10.68 -5.41 -1.64
N ARG A 133 -10.04 -4.29 -1.37
CA ARG A 133 -8.87 -4.19 -0.48
C ARG A 133 -9.26 -3.45 0.77
N VAL A 134 -8.73 -3.91 1.90
CA VAL A 134 -8.87 -3.23 3.18
C VAL A 134 -7.50 -2.83 3.71
N THR A 135 -7.32 -1.55 3.99
CA THR A 135 -6.24 -1.08 4.84
C THR A 135 -6.86 -0.68 6.16
N MET A 136 -6.41 -1.29 7.24
CA MET A 136 -6.89 -1.03 8.58
C MET A 136 -5.72 -0.69 9.48
N TRP A 137 -5.91 0.34 10.27
CA TRP A 137 -5.00 0.77 11.33
C TRP A 137 -5.79 0.91 12.64
N LEU A 138 -5.19 0.47 13.75
CA LEU A 138 -5.73 0.65 15.10
C LEU A 138 -4.83 1.65 15.85
N SER A 139 -5.43 2.55 16.62
CA SER A 139 -4.74 3.68 17.25
C SER A 139 -3.68 3.30 18.28
N THR A 140 -3.85 2.15 18.91
CA THR A 140 -2.92 1.67 19.93
C THR A 140 -1.91 0.66 19.38
N GLU A 141 -2.26 -0.07 18.31
CA GLU A 141 -1.49 -1.15 17.64
C GLU A 141 -0.45 -1.85 18.53
N ALA A 142 -0.82 -2.12 19.77
CA ALA A 142 0.14 -2.44 20.82
C ALA A 142 0.53 -3.90 20.68
N SER A 143 1.80 -4.22 20.97
CA SER A 143 2.26 -5.61 21.06
C SER A 143 1.47 -6.41 22.10
N SER A 144 0.85 -5.71 23.06
CA SER A 144 -0.13 -6.25 24.01
C SER A 144 -1.45 -5.48 23.88
N PRO A 145 -2.42 -6.01 23.11
CA PRO A 145 -3.68 -5.30 22.87
C PRO A 145 -4.51 -5.20 24.14
N SER A 146 -5.10 -4.03 24.37
CA SER A 146 -6.04 -3.84 25.47
C SER A 146 -7.37 -4.56 25.18
N PRO A 147 -8.19 -4.89 26.20
CA PRO A 147 -9.53 -5.42 25.98
C PRO A 147 -10.41 -4.54 25.08
N ALA A 148 -10.22 -3.21 25.15
CA ALA A 148 -10.93 -2.26 24.30
C ALA A 148 -10.48 -2.36 22.83
N GLU A 149 -9.18 -2.49 22.56
CA GLU A 149 -8.66 -2.68 21.20
C GLU A 149 -9.17 -4.01 20.61
N ASP A 150 -9.16 -5.10 21.39
CA ASP A 150 -9.64 -6.40 20.95
C ASP A 150 -11.14 -6.38 20.62
N ALA A 151 -11.95 -5.72 21.47
CA ALA A 151 -13.38 -5.56 21.24
C ALA A 151 -13.68 -4.67 20.03
N LEU A 152 -12.87 -3.62 19.78
CA LEU A 152 -12.99 -2.77 18.60
C LEU A 152 -12.64 -3.54 17.32
N LEU A 153 -11.51 -4.25 17.31
CA LEU A 153 -11.10 -5.08 16.17
C LEU A 153 -12.15 -6.16 15.88
N ARG A 154 -12.71 -6.79 16.93
CA ARG A 154 -13.81 -7.74 16.80
C ARG A 154 -15.03 -7.09 16.14
N TYR A 155 -15.48 -5.91 16.61
CA TYR A 155 -16.58 -5.19 15.96
C TYR A 155 -16.31 -4.90 14.48
N ILE A 156 -15.08 -4.47 14.15
CA ILE A 156 -14.71 -4.18 12.76
C ILE A 156 -14.85 -5.42 11.89
N VAL A 157 -14.27 -6.54 12.33
CA VAL A 157 -14.23 -7.78 11.55
C VAL A 157 -15.60 -8.47 11.47
N LEU A 158 -16.34 -8.50 12.58
CA LEU A 158 -17.62 -9.22 12.67
C LEU A 158 -18.81 -8.44 12.14
N THR A 159 -18.76 -7.11 12.18
CA THR A 159 -19.93 -6.27 11.91
C THR A 159 -19.66 -5.25 10.82
N HIS A 160 -18.55 -4.51 10.91
CA HIS A 160 -18.29 -3.44 9.96
C HIS A 160 -17.91 -3.96 8.57
N LEU A 161 -16.90 -4.83 8.46
CA LEU A 161 -16.40 -5.32 7.16
C LEU A 161 -17.47 -6.07 6.35
N PRO A 162 -18.26 -7.01 6.91
CA PRO A 162 -19.30 -7.69 6.14
C PRO A 162 -20.32 -6.73 5.53
N ARG A 163 -20.73 -5.71 6.30
CA ARG A 163 -21.64 -4.67 5.82
C ARG A 163 -21.00 -3.81 4.73
N ALA A 164 -19.79 -3.32 4.99
CA ALA A 164 -19.07 -2.47 4.04
C ALA A 164 -18.83 -3.18 2.69
N VAL A 165 -18.49 -4.47 2.72
CA VAL A 165 -18.32 -5.32 1.51
C VAL A 165 -19.64 -5.50 0.77
N ALA A 166 -20.74 -5.76 1.49
CA ALA A 166 -22.07 -5.87 0.90
C ALA A 166 -22.49 -4.55 0.22
N ASP A 167 -22.21 -3.41 0.85
CA ASP A 167 -22.51 -2.07 0.32
C ASP A 167 -21.70 -1.74 -0.95
N MET A 168 -20.55 -2.38 -1.17
CA MET A 168 -19.79 -2.27 -2.43
C MET A 168 -20.37 -3.11 -3.58
N GLY A 169 -21.38 -3.95 -3.31
CA GLY A 169 -21.89 -4.91 -4.30
C GLY A 169 -20.89 -6.02 -4.64
N ALA A 170 -19.87 -6.24 -3.81
CA ALA A 170 -18.92 -7.32 -4.01
C ALA A 170 -19.60 -8.68 -3.79
N ALA A 171 -19.25 -9.67 -4.61
CA ALA A 171 -19.78 -11.01 -4.45
C ALA A 171 -19.46 -11.57 -3.05
N PRO A 172 -20.42 -12.20 -2.36
CA PRO A 172 -20.16 -12.90 -1.10
C PRO A 172 -18.99 -13.87 -1.24
N GLY A 173 -18.06 -13.85 -0.29
CA GLY A 173 -16.88 -14.72 -0.34
C GLY A 173 -15.71 -14.17 -1.16
N GLY A 174 -15.75 -12.89 -1.56
CA GLY A 174 -14.61 -12.22 -2.20
C GLY A 174 -13.37 -12.19 -1.30
N LEU A 175 -12.20 -12.47 -1.89
CA LEU A 175 -10.90 -12.37 -1.22
C LEU A 175 -10.52 -10.91 -0.99
N MET A 176 -10.59 -10.43 0.24
CA MET A 176 -10.05 -9.15 0.64
C MET A 176 -8.58 -9.26 1.05
N ARG A 177 -7.82 -8.19 0.86
CA ARG A 177 -6.44 -8.11 1.32
C ARG A 177 -6.33 -7.12 2.46
N ILE A 178 -5.79 -7.57 3.60
CA ILE A 178 -5.28 -6.73 4.69
C ILE A 178 -3.84 -6.36 4.33
N CYS A 179 -3.54 -5.06 4.30
CA CYS A 179 -2.21 -4.55 3.98
C CYS A 179 -1.62 -3.75 5.15
N GLY A 180 -0.42 -4.14 5.60
CA GLY A 180 0.40 -3.30 6.46
C GLY A 180 -0.02 -3.21 7.94
N SER A 181 -0.93 -4.08 8.38
CA SER A 181 -1.40 -4.12 9.77
C SER A 181 -0.41 -4.83 10.70
N HIS A 182 -0.54 -4.68 12.03
CA HIS A 182 0.27 -5.45 13.00
C HIS A 182 0.14 -6.96 12.77
N ALA A 183 1.25 -7.72 12.86
CA ALA A 183 1.21 -9.17 12.67
C ALA A 183 0.21 -9.90 13.59
N GLY A 184 0.04 -9.41 14.83
CA GLY A 184 -0.93 -9.97 15.78
C GLY A 184 -2.41 -9.77 15.43
N ILE A 185 -2.74 -8.93 14.43
CA ILE A 185 -4.14 -8.74 14.00
C ILE A 185 -4.69 -10.02 13.36
N VAL A 186 -3.91 -10.69 12.51
CA VAL A 186 -4.39 -11.91 11.82
C VAL A 186 -4.60 -13.06 12.78
N THR A 187 -3.71 -13.27 13.75
CA THR A 187 -3.93 -14.30 14.79
C THR A 187 -5.23 -14.07 15.57
N ARG A 188 -5.58 -12.81 15.82
CA ARG A 188 -6.85 -12.44 16.46
C ARG A 188 -8.04 -12.71 15.54
N ILE A 189 -7.96 -12.32 14.27
CA ILE A 189 -9.00 -12.60 13.26
C ILE A 189 -9.23 -14.11 13.12
N GLN A 190 -8.16 -14.91 13.02
CA GLN A 190 -8.23 -16.37 12.93
C GLN A 190 -8.92 -16.98 14.15
N ARG A 191 -8.68 -16.46 15.36
CA ARG A 191 -9.35 -16.91 16.59
C ARG A 191 -10.87 -16.76 16.50
N TRP A 192 -11.36 -15.76 15.78
CA TRP A 192 -12.80 -15.52 15.60
C TRP A 192 -13.34 -16.11 14.29
N GLY A 193 -12.49 -16.73 13.45
CA GLY A 193 -12.83 -17.16 12.10
C GLY A 193 -14.07 -18.07 12.02
N SER A 194 -14.24 -18.97 13.00
CA SER A 194 -15.41 -19.84 13.09
C SER A 194 -16.71 -19.12 13.46
N GLU A 195 -16.64 -17.99 14.19
CA GLU A 195 -17.80 -17.20 14.64
C GLU A 195 -18.21 -16.12 13.63
N SER A 196 -17.31 -15.75 12.72
CA SER A 196 -17.32 -14.45 12.05
C SER A 196 -17.75 -14.47 10.59
N GLY A 197 -17.75 -15.65 9.96
CA GLY A 197 -17.79 -15.72 8.51
C GLY A 197 -16.55 -15.11 7.83
N VAL A 198 -15.51 -14.73 8.57
CA VAL A 198 -14.25 -14.21 8.03
C VAL A 198 -13.19 -15.30 8.10
N ASP A 199 -12.67 -15.71 6.96
CA ASP A 199 -11.70 -16.80 6.87
C ASP A 199 -10.36 -16.33 6.30
N VAL A 200 -9.26 -16.57 7.01
CA VAL A 200 -7.91 -16.15 6.57
C VAL A 200 -7.35 -17.23 5.64
N GLN A 201 -7.25 -16.90 4.35
CA GLN A 201 -6.78 -17.83 3.31
C GLN A 201 -5.26 -17.96 3.28
N TRP A 202 -4.57 -16.84 3.45
CA TRP A 202 -3.11 -16.78 3.47
C TRP A 202 -2.69 -15.59 4.33
N ASN A 203 -1.48 -15.68 4.88
CA ASN A 203 -0.84 -14.55 5.53
C ASN A 203 0.68 -14.64 5.39
N ASP A 204 1.28 -13.49 5.12
CA ASP A 204 2.72 -13.31 5.00
C ASP A 204 3.15 -12.25 6.00
N VAL A 205 4.01 -12.67 6.95
CA VAL A 205 4.64 -11.75 7.90
C VAL A 205 5.77 -11.02 7.17
N CYS A 206 5.69 -9.70 7.18
CA CYS A 206 6.72 -8.83 6.64
C CYS A 206 7.43 -8.08 7.77
N VAL A 207 8.70 -7.80 7.57
CA VAL A 207 9.48 -6.87 8.39
C VAL A 207 9.48 -5.52 7.70
N THR A 208 9.04 -4.50 8.43
CA THR A 208 9.07 -3.10 8.00
C THR A 208 10.40 -2.48 8.40
N TYR A 209 11.02 -1.83 7.43
CA TYR A 209 12.24 -1.04 7.60
C TYR A 209 11.95 0.44 7.39
N ILE A 210 12.56 1.30 8.21
CA ILE A 210 12.51 2.76 8.08
C ILE A 210 13.94 3.32 7.96
N ARG A 211 14.08 4.39 7.18
CA ARG A 211 15.25 5.28 7.19
C ARG A 211 15.11 6.28 8.34
N ASP A 212 16.04 6.29 9.29
CA ASP A 212 16.09 7.36 10.28
C ASP A 212 16.44 8.70 9.57
N GLU A 213 15.80 9.80 9.97
CA GLU A 213 15.92 11.11 9.27
C GLU A 213 17.36 11.64 9.18
N ASN A 214 18.22 11.24 10.12
CA ASN A 214 19.61 11.66 10.18
C ASN A 214 20.58 10.66 9.52
N SER A 215 20.08 9.54 9.01
CA SER A 215 20.93 8.54 8.36
C SER A 215 21.24 8.99 6.94
N GLU A 216 22.53 9.15 6.63
CA GLU A 216 22.97 9.44 5.27
C GLU A 216 22.52 8.34 4.31
N THR A 217 21.90 8.74 3.19
CA THR A 217 21.64 7.80 2.09
C THR A 217 22.99 7.29 1.60
N PRO A 218 23.20 5.95 1.54
CA PRO A 218 24.48 5.41 1.13
C PRO A 218 24.87 5.92 -0.26
N SER A 219 26.09 6.44 -0.41
CA SER A 219 26.56 6.90 -1.72
C SER A 219 26.47 5.78 -2.75
N PRO A 220 26.00 6.05 -3.97
CA PRO A 220 25.95 5.03 -5.01
C PRO A 220 27.36 4.47 -5.28
N PRO A 221 27.47 3.19 -5.67
CA PRO A 221 28.76 2.57 -5.97
C PRO A 221 29.49 3.34 -7.10
N SER A 222 30.83 3.37 -7.06
CA SER A 222 31.69 4.09 -8.01
C SER A 222 31.51 3.70 -9.49
N GLN A 223 30.79 2.61 -9.76
CA GLN A 223 30.48 2.11 -11.10
C GLN A 223 29.17 2.68 -11.68
N ALA A 224 28.61 3.78 -11.15
CA ALA A 224 27.38 4.39 -11.66
C ALA A 224 27.39 4.60 -13.20
N ALA A 225 28.56 4.93 -13.79
CA ALA A 225 28.72 5.15 -15.23
C ALA A 225 28.50 3.90 -16.11
N ARG A 226 28.53 2.69 -15.54
CA ARG A 226 28.24 1.43 -16.23
C ARG A 226 26.75 1.23 -16.49
N TRP A 227 25.89 1.84 -15.69
CA TRP A 227 24.47 1.53 -15.70
C TRP A 227 23.70 2.56 -16.51
N ILE A 228 22.80 2.09 -17.35
CA ILE A 228 21.74 2.92 -17.92
C ILE A 228 20.61 2.89 -16.89
N ILE A 229 20.20 4.05 -16.40
CA ILE A 229 19.12 4.20 -15.43
C ILE A 229 17.90 4.72 -16.19
N GLY A 230 16.75 4.07 -16.02
CA GLY A 230 15.48 4.54 -16.54
C GLY A 230 14.29 4.02 -15.74
N SER A 231 13.12 4.06 -16.36
CA SER A 231 11.80 3.77 -15.79
C SER A 231 11.12 2.62 -16.55
N LEU A 232 10.08 2.05 -15.95
CA LEU A 232 9.25 0.98 -16.53
C LEU A 232 8.22 1.55 -17.54
N GLU A 233 8.71 2.24 -18.56
CA GLU A 233 7.87 2.89 -19.58
C GLU A 233 7.57 1.99 -20.78
N ARG A 234 8.48 1.08 -21.12
CA ARG A 234 8.32 0.20 -22.27
C ARG A 234 7.53 -1.06 -21.90
N GLU A 235 6.68 -1.51 -22.81
CA GLU A 235 5.87 -2.72 -22.61
C GLU A 235 6.72 -3.96 -22.31
N GLU A 236 7.88 -4.07 -22.99
CA GLU A 236 8.86 -5.14 -22.77
C GLU A 236 9.46 -5.15 -21.36
N ASP A 237 9.70 -3.97 -20.77
CA ASP A 237 10.20 -3.84 -19.40
C ASP A 237 9.12 -4.21 -18.38
N VAL A 238 7.89 -3.77 -18.61
CA VAL A 238 6.73 -4.12 -17.78
C VAL A 238 6.50 -5.63 -17.81
N LYS A 239 6.58 -6.24 -18.99
CA LYS A 239 6.47 -7.70 -19.16
C LYS A 239 7.59 -8.43 -18.42
N LEU A 240 8.84 -7.98 -18.57
CA LEU A 240 9.99 -8.56 -17.86
C LEU A 240 9.78 -8.55 -16.35
N VAL A 241 9.42 -7.40 -15.77
CA VAL A 241 9.20 -7.25 -14.33
C VAL A 241 8.03 -8.10 -13.85
N ARG A 242 6.94 -8.13 -14.61
CA ARG A 242 5.78 -8.98 -14.30
C ARG A 242 6.16 -10.45 -14.25
N ASP A 243 6.82 -10.94 -15.29
CA ASP A 243 7.14 -12.36 -15.45
C ASP A 243 8.20 -12.82 -14.43
N ALA A 244 8.98 -11.89 -13.86
CA ALA A 244 9.96 -12.16 -12.82
C ALA A 244 9.40 -12.16 -11.39
N ASN A 245 8.20 -11.61 -11.15
CA ASN A 245 7.60 -11.57 -9.81
C ASN A 245 6.92 -12.91 -9.47
N THR A 246 7.17 -13.41 -8.25
CA THR A 246 6.46 -14.58 -7.70
C THR A 246 4.94 -14.35 -7.68
N PHE A 247 4.52 -13.13 -7.32
CA PHE A 247 3.14 -12.68 -7.39
C PHE A 247 3.01 -11.69 -8.55
N GLY A 248 2.48 -12.18 -9.67
CA GLY A 248 2.29 -11.37 -10.87
C GLY A 248 1.27 -10.25 -10.63
N PHE A 249 1.73 -8.99 -10.61
CA PHE A 249 0.83 -7.84 -10.71
C PHE A 249 0.41 -7.63 -12.17
N PRO A 250 -0.81 -7.10 -12.43
CA PRO A 250 -1.23 -6.77 -13.79
C PRO A 250 -0.28 -5.77 -14.46
N SER A 251 -0.05 -5.90 -15.77
CA SER A 251 0.83 -4.98 -16.51
C SER A 251 0.39 -3.52 -16.37
N TRP A 252 -0.92 -3.25 -16.39
CA TRP A 252 -1.47 -1.90 -16.17
C TRP A 252 -1.07 -1.32 -14.81
N TYR A 253 -0.98 -2.16 -13.78
CA TYR A 253 -0.60 -1.74 -12.44
C TYR A 253 0.86 -1.34 -12.44
N ILE A 254 1.74 -2.19 -12.96
CA ILE A 254 3.18 -1.91 -13.03
C ILE A 254 3.44 -0.66 -13.88
N ALA A 255 2.85 -0.57 -15.08
CA ALA A 255 3.04 0.54 -16.03
C ALA A 255 2.62 1.89 -15.45
N SER A 256 1.53 1.96 -14.68
CA SER A 256 1.09 3.22 -14.05
C SER A 256 2.00 3.70 -12.93
N ARG A 257 3.04 2.95 -12.57
CA ARG A 257 4.08 3.35 -11.61
C ARG A 257 5.43 3.58 -12.28
N ALA A 258 5.48 3.70 -13.60
CA ALA A 258 6.71 4.01 -14.34
C ALA A 258 7.49 5.20 -13.74
N HIS A 259 6.79 6.26 -13.34
CA HIS A 259 7.39 7.44 -12.72
C HIS A 259 8.02 7.21 -11.34
N LEU A 260 7.45 6.29 -10.55
CA LEU A 260 7.95 5.81 -9.26
C LEU A 260 8.62 4.44 -9.41
N SER A 261 9.32 4.25 -10.52
CA SER A 261 10.09 3.04 -10.78
C SER A 261 11.52 3.36 -11.16
N ILE A 262 12.33 2.33 -11.09
CA ILE A 262 13.67 2.30 -11.63
C ILE A 262 13.90 0.96 -12.31
N LEU A 263 14.56 1.00 -13.46
CA LEU A 263 15.14 -0.14 -14.14
C LEU A 263 16.57 0.20 -14.55
N LEU A 264 17.48 -0.72 -14.26
CA LEU A 264 18.90 -0.62 -14.58
C LEU A 264 19.23 -1.55 -15.74
N TRP A 265 19.91 -1.06 -16.77
CA TRP A 265 20.48 -1.89 -17.84
C TRP A 265 22.01 -1.80 -17.87
N ASP A 266 22.68 -2.90 -18.24
CA ASP A 266 24.14 -2.92 -18.36
C ASP A 266 24.63 -2.27 -19.65
N ARG A 267 25.41 -1.19 -19.57
CA ARG A 267 26.01 -0.54 -20.75
C ARG A 267 27.23 -1.31 -21.30
N GLN A 268 27.87 -2.15 -20.48
CA GLN A 268 29.20 -2.72 -20.72
C GLN A 268 29.24 -4.25 -20.71
N GLY A 269 28.08 -4.94 -20.72
CA GLY A 269 28.05 -6.39 -20.74
C GLY A 269 28.72 -6.98 -21.99
N ASP A 270 29.07 -8.27 -21.94
CA ASP A 270 29.75 -8.95 -23.04
C ASP A 270 28.91 -8.88 -24.32
N SER A 271 29.55 -8.81 -25.49
CA SER A 271 28.89 -8.67 -26.79
C SER A 271 28.21 -9.95 -27.29
N ALA A 272 28.04 -10.96 -26.43
CA ALA A 272 27.41 -12.22 -26.81
C ALA A 272 25.88 -12.10 -26.68
N GLU A 273 25.20 -12.12 -27.82
CA GLU A 273 23.74 -12.27 -27.94
C GLU A 273 23.31 -13.64 -27.39
N SER A 274 23.12 -13.74 -26.08
CA SER A 274 22.45 -14.88 -25.48
C SER A 274 21.37 -14.37 -24.54
N GLU A 275 20.11 -14.59 -24.92
CA GLU A 275 18.91 -14.19 -24.18
C GLU A 275 18.71 -14.93 -22.84
N THR A 276 19.68 -15.72 -22.39
CA THR A 276 19.55 -16.44 -21.13
C THR A 276 19.88 -15.53 -19.95
N ALA A 277 18.97 -15.42 -18.98
CA ALA A 277 19.07 -14.62 -17.75
C ALA A 277 20.27 -14.96 -16.82
N THR A 278 21.16 -15.84 -17.27
CA THR A 278 22.33 -16.32 -16.53
C THR A 278 23.63 -15.60 -16.91
N ARG A 279 23.61 -14.74 -17.94
CA ARG A 279 24.80 -14.01 -18.42
C ARG A 279 24.62 -12.50 -18.43
N ARG A 280 25.75 -11.79 -18.37
CA ARG A 280 25.81 -10.33 -18.55
C ARG A 280 26.00 -10.04 -20.03
N TYR A 281 25.16 -9.19 -20.60
CA TYR A 281 25.31 -8.70 -21.97
C TYR A 281 24.85 -7.24 -22.04
N LYS A 282 25.34 -6.52 -23.05
CA LYS A 282 25.00 -5.10 -23.24
C LYS A 282 23.50 -4.93 -23.47
N GLY A 283 22.85 -4.09 -22.68
CA GLY A 283 21.42 -3.84 -22.72
C GLY A 283 20.59 -4.78 -21.84
N ALA A 284 21.20 -5.79 -21.21
CA ALA A 284 20.48 -6.66 -20.27
C ALA A 284 19.99 -5.88 -19.05
N ALA A 285 18.78 -6.18 -18.59
CA ALA A 285 18.28 -5.68 -17.31
C ALA A 285 19.12 -6.25 -16.15
N ALA A 286 19.67 -5.37 -15.33
CA ALA A 286 20.51 -5.70 -14.19
C ALA A 286 19.71 -5.73 -12.87
N GLY A 287 18.71 -4.85 -12.72
CA GLY A 287 17.83 -4.82 -11.55
C GLY A 287 16.79 -3.71 -11.62
N TRP A 288 15.77 -3.79 -10.78
CA TRP A 288 14.63 -2.87 -10.78
C TRP A 288 13.93 -2.77 -9.43
N SER A 289 13.04 -1.78 -9.34
CA SER A 289 12.03 -1.65 -8.29
C SER A 289 10.94 -0.67 -8.72
N TYR A 290 9.75 -0.74 -8.13
CA TYR A 290 8.68 0.25 -8.32
C TYR A 290 7.88 0.47 -7.03
N ALA A 291 7.11 1.56 -6.94
CA ALA A 291 6.24 1.83 -5.79
C ALA A 291 4.97 0.97 -5.77
N HIS A 292 4.61 0.47 -4.60
CA HIS A 292 3.21 0.14 -4.31
C HIS A 292 2.37 1.40 -4.09
N GLU A 293 1.05 1.23 -3.97
CA GLU A 293 0.12 2.37 -3.84
C GLU A 293 0.35 3.18 -2.57
N ASP A 294 0.87 2.58 -1.53
CA ASP A 294 1.20 3.22 -0.25
C ASP A 294 2.65 3.75 -0.22
N PHE A 295 3.25 4.02 -1.37
CA PHE A 295 4.66 4.43 -1.48
C PHE A 295 5.64 3.46 -0.79
N SER A 296 5.25 2.20 -0.54
CA SER A 296 6.19 1.18 -0.11
C SER A 296 6.95 0.59 -1.32
N VAL A 297 8.17 0.14 -1.09
CA VAL A 297 9.01 -0.44 -2.14
C VAL A 297 8.42 -1.79 -2.58
N GLY A 298 8.11 -1.90 -3.87
CA GLY A 298 7.63 -3.11 -4.53
C GLY A 298 8.65 -3.66 -5.52
N SER A 299 8.55 -4.98 -5.76
CA SER A 299 9.36 -5.73 -6.74
C SER A 299 10.85 -5.35 -6.72
N PHE A 300 11.45 -5.26 -5.54
CA PHE A 300 12.87 -4.97 -5.40
C PHE A 300 13.68 -6.20 -5.83
N TYR A 301 14.36 -6.12 -6.97
CA TYR A 301 15.04 -7.28 -7.53
C TYR A 301 16.35 -6.94 -8.24
N ILE A 302 17.39 -7.73 -7.97
CA ILE A 302 18.65 -7.73 -8.71
C ILE A 302 18.82 -9.08 -9.39
N THR A 303 18.98 -9.05 -10.71
CA THR A 303 19.14 -10.27 -11.51
C THR A 303 20.41 -11.03 -11.09
N PRO A 304 20.39 -12.38 -11.09
CA PRO A 304 21.46 -13.19 -10.51
C PRO A 304 22.88 -12.84 -10.99
N PRO A 305 23.15 -12.60 -12.29
CA PRO A 305 24.50 -12.26 -12.76
C PRO A 305 25.03 -10.94 -12.20
N TYR A 306 24.15 -10.07 -11.71
CA TYR A 306 24.45 -8.70 -11.30
C TYR A 306 24.45 -8.51 -9.78
N ARG A 307 24.15 -9.57 -9.03
CA ARG A 307 24.24 -9.57 -7.57
C ARG A 307 25.67 -9.34 -7.11
N ARG A 308 25.82 -8.78 -5.90
CA ARG A 308 27.12 -8.44 -5.27
C ARG A 308 27.94 -7.35 -5.99
N LEU A 309 27.37 -6.67 -6.98
CA LEU A 309 27.98 -5.50 -7.63
C LEU A 309 27.59 -4.15 -7.00
N GLY A 310 26.96 -4.16 -5.82
CA GLY A 310 26.45 -2.95 -5.17
C GLY A 310 25.16 -2.38 -5.80
N LEU A 311 24.56 -3.07 -6.77
CA LEU A 311 23.36 -2.56 -7.46
C LEU A 311 22.13 -2.45 -6.57
N GLY A 312 22.00 -3.29 -5.55
CA GLY A 312 20.91 -3.15 -4.58
C GLY A 312 20.93 -1.80 -3.87
N GLN A 313 22.12 -1.32 -3.50
CA GLN A 313 22.31 -0.02 -2.89
C GLN A 313 22.00 1.13 -3.88
N LEU A 314 22.42 0.98 -5.15
CA LEU A 314 22.09 1.95 -6.19
C LEU A 314 20.57 2.06 -6.40
N VAL A 315 19.87 0.94 -6.56
CA VAL A 315 18.41 0.89 -6.70
C VAL A 315 17.73 1.55 -5.50
N LEU A 316 18.15 1.21 -4.27
CA LEU A 316 17.60 1.81 -3.05
C LEU A 316 17.80 3.33 -3.01
N SER A 317 18.99 3.83 -3.30
CA SER A 317 19.27 5.27 -3.24
C SER A 317 18.38 6.09 -4.19
N ILE A 318 18.14 5.59 -5.40
CA ILE A 318 17.34 6.31 -6.41
C ILE A 318 15.84 6.18 -6.10
N ILE A 319 15.38 4.99 -5.68
CA ILE A 319 13.95 4.80 -5.37
C ILE A 319 13.54 5.57 -4.12
N GLU A 320 14.44 5.69 -3.14
CA GLU A 320 14.27 6.50 -1.94
C GLU A 320 14.01 7.97 -2.30
N GLU A 321 14.85 8.57 -3.13
CA GLU A 321 14.67 9.95 -3.61
C GLU A 321 13.31 10.15 -4.29
N LYS A 322 12.93 9.24 -5.20
CA LYS A 322 11.64 9.29 -5.90
C LYS A 322 10.46 9.23 -4.93
N PHE A 323 10.54 8.38 -3.90
CA PHE A 323 9.43 8.15 -2.98
C PHE A 323 9.28 9.29 -1.99
N VAL A 324 10.40 9.77 -1.44
CA VAL A 324 10.39 10.93 -0.55
C VAL A 324 9.88 12.15 -1.30
N GLY A 325 10.33 12.37 -2.54
CA GLY A 325 9.84 13.46 -3.39
C GLY A 325 8.34 13.36 -3.67
N ALA A 326 7.82 12.18 -4.03
CA ALA A 326 6.40 11.98 -4.29
C ALA A 326 5.52 12.17 -3.03
N GLN A 327 5.99 11.71 -1.87
CA GLN A 327 5.29 11.93 -0.59
C GLN A 327 5.30 13.41 -0.20
N THR A 328 6.42 14.10 -0.38
CA THR A 328 6.56 15.53 -0.09
C THR A 328 5.60 16.34 -0.95
N LEU A 329 5.58 16.07 -2.26
CA LEU A 329 4.64 16.71 -3.17
C LEU A 329 3.18 16.41 -2.81
N ALA A 330 2.87 15.16 -2.43
CA ALA A 330 1.53 14.78 -2.00
C ALA A 330 1.07 15.58 -0.76
N LEU A 331 1.98 15.77 0.20
CA LEU A 331 1.73 16.57 1.40
C LEU A 331 1.54 18.05 1.07
N GLU A 332 2.39 18.63 0.21
CA GLU A 332 2.27 20.01 -0.27
C GLU A 332 0.91 20.25 -0.94
N GLN A 333 0.49 19.33 -1.81
CA GLN A 333 -0.79 19.38 -2.53
C GLN A 333 -2.01 19.40 -1.60
N VAL A 334 -1.91 18.78 -0.43
CA VAL A 334 -3.00 18.81 0.57
C VAL A 334 -2.79 19.90 1.62
N GLY A 335 -1.80 20.77 1.48
CA GLY A 335 -1.53 21.89 2.37
C GLY A 335 -0.77 21.54 3.65
N LEU A 336 0.07 20.51 3.62
CA LEU A 336 0.81 19.95 4.76
C LEU A 336 2.33 19.88 4.52
N SER A 337 2.91 20.89 3.86
CA SER A 337 4.31 20.91 3.42
C SER A 337 5.38 20.76 4.52
N ALA A 338 5.03 21.02 5.79
CA ALA A 338 5.94 20.90 6.92
C ALA A 338 6.08 19.46 7.46
N LEU A 339 5.29 18.51 6.96
CA LEU A 339 5.32 17.13 7.46
C LEU A 339 6.39 16.29 6.75
N PRO A 340 7.05 15.37 7.48
CA PRO A 340 8.08 14.52 6.89
C PRO A 340 7.50 13.47 5.93
N GLY A 341 8.24 13.16 4.86
CA GLY A 341 7.99 12.03 3.96
C GLY A 341 8.97 10.89 4.24
N PRO A 342 8.67 9.96 5.16
CA PRO A 342 9.63 8.93 5.55
C PRO A 342 9.79 7.91 4.42
N PHE A 343 11.03 7.45 4.23
CA PHE A 343 11.28 6.29 3.40
C PHE A 343 11.11 5.01 4.23
N PHE A 344 10.26 4.12 3.75
CA PHE A 344 10.04 2.82 4.35
C PHE A 344 9.85 1.75 3.29
N LEU A 345 10.13 0.51 3.67
CA LEU A 345 9.92 -0.66 2.82
C LEU A 345 9.55 -1.86 3.66
N ASN A 346 9.01 -2.88 2.99
CA ASN A 346 8.67 -4.14 3.60
C ASN A 346 9.38 -5.28 2.87
N THR A 347 9.72 -6.32 3.61
CA THR A 347 10.19 -7.59 3.04
C THR A 347 9.64 -8.75 3.84
N GLU A 348 9.41 -9.88 3.20
CA GLU A 348 9.09 -11.13 3.90
C GLU A 348 10.12 -11.44 4.99
N GLU A 349 9.65 -11.91 6.15
CA GLU A 349 10.50 -12.19 7.31
C GLU A 349 11.61 -13.20 7.01
N GLY A 350 11.31 -14.18 6.14
CA GLY A 350 12.25 -15.21 5.67
C GLY A 350 13.30 -14.73 4.66
N ASN A 351 13.18 -13.52 4.10
CA ASN A 351 14.11 -13.02 3.09
C ASN A 351 15.38 -12.41 3.71
N ALA A 352 16.24 -13.28 4.25
CA ALA A 352 17.47 -12.89 4.93
C ALA A 352 18.41 -12.03 4.05
N SER A 353 18.42 -12.26 2.72
CA SER A 353 19.27 -11.51 1.80
C SER A 353 18.84 -10.05 1.65
N ALA A 354 17.53 -9.79 1.52
CA ALA A 354 17.00 -8.43 1.44
C ALA A 354 17.21 -7.70 2.77
N ARG A 355 16.93 -8.35 3.89
CA ARG A 355 17.14 -7.80 5.24
C ARG A 355 18.58 -7.35 5.49
N ALA A 356 19.55 -8.23 5.21
CA ALA A 356 20.97 -7.89 5.35
C ALA A 356 21.39 -6.71 4.44
N LEU A 357 20.81 -6.60 3.24
CA LEU A 357 21.03 -5.45 2.36
C LEU A 357 20.46 -4.16 2.97
N PHE A 358 19.22 -4.19 3.49
CA PHE A 358 18.57 -3.00 4.05
C PHE A 358 19.29 -2.48 5.29
N GLU A 359 19.66 -3.38 6.20
CA GLU A 359 20.48 -3.05 7.38
C GLU A 359 21.83 -2.46 6.96
N LYS A 360 22.52 -3.07 5.98
CA LYS A 360 23.76 -2.53 5.42
C LYS A 360 23.56 -1.15 4.80
N CYS A 361 22.40 -0.90 4.21
CA CYS A 361 22.06 0.40 3.64
C CYS A 361 21.59 1.40 4.69
N GLY A 362 21.64 1.10 6.00
CA GLY A 362 21.31 2.00 7.09
C GLY A 362 19.81 2.11 7.41
N LEU A 363 18.99 1.15 6.94
CA LEU A 363 17.60 1.07 7.35
C LEU A 363 17.48 0.23 8.63
N ARG A 364 16.54 0.60 9.50
CA ARG A 364 16.29 -0.08 10.77
C ARG A 364 15.02 -0.91 10.70
N ASP A 365 15.09 -2.16 11.17
CA ASP A 365 13.91 -2.99 11.45
C ASP A 365 13.12 -2.35 12.58
N VAL A 366 11.90 -1.93 12.30
CA VAL A 366 11.05 -1.22 13.25
C VAL A 366 9.83 -2.02 13.69
N ARG A 367 9.37 -2.98 12.87
CA ARG A 367 8.07 -3.62 13.09
C ARG A 367 7.87 -4.87 12.23
N ARG A 368 7.02 -5.77 12.72
CA ARG A 368 6.44 -6.86 11.93
C ARG A 368 5.02 -6.47 11.52
N THR A 369 4.79 -6.39 10.22
CA THR A 369 3.47 -6.18 9.62
C THR A 369 2.98 -7.46 8.97
N ILE A 370 1.72 -7.50 8.57
CA ILE A 370 1.15 -8.65 7.87
C ILE A 370 0.42 -8.21 6.62
N TRP A 371 0.60 -9.03 5.59
CA TRP A 371 -0.21 -9.04 4.39
C TRP A 371 -1.04 -10.31 4.45
N ALA A 372 -2.36 -10.19 4.40
CA ALA A 372 -3.22 -11.37 4.51
C ALA A 372 -4.39 -11.31 3.55
N GLY A 373 -4.71 -12.46 2.98
CA GLY A 373 -5.94 -12.68 2.26
C GLY A 373 -7.01 -13.16 3.23
N ILE A 374 -8.11 -12.42 3.34
CA ILE A 374 -9.29 -12.81 4.12
C ILE A 374 -10.48 -12.98 3.18
N VAL A 375 -11.35 -13.93 3.45
CA VAL A 375 -12.63 -14.09 2.76
C VAL A 375 -13.72 -13.66 3.71
N VAL A 376 -14.50 -12.67 3.32
CA VAL A 376 -15.65 -12.20 4.13
C VAL A 376 -16.93 -12.82 3.55
N LYS A 377 -17.50 -13.77 4.29
CA LYS A 377 -18.79 -14.37 3.98
C LYS A 377 -19.88 -13.39 4.40
N VAL A 378 -20.50 -12.74 3.43
CA VAL A 378 -21.73 -11.99 3.67
C VAL A 378 -22.80 -13.03 3.98
N ALA A 379 -23.29 -13.05 5.23
CA ALA A 379 -24.44 -13.88 5.56
C ALA A 379 -25.55 -13.52 4.56
N SER A 380 -26.07 -14.50 3.83
CA SER A 380 -27.22 -14.28 2.95
C SER A 380 -28.28 -13.63 3.83
N VAL A 381 -28.58 -12.35 3.60
CA VAL A 381 -29.70 -11.69 4.25
C VAL A 381 -30.90 -12.50 3.78
N THR A 382 -31.36 -13.43 4.61
CA THR A 382 -32.62 -14.11 4.39
C THR A 382 -33.62 -12.98 4.40
N SER A 383 -34.04 -12.57 3.20
CA SER A 383 -35.10 -11.60 3.00
C SER A 383 -36.21 -12.02 3.94
N SER A 384 -36.47 -11.20 4.96
CA SER A 384 -37.61 -11.45 5.83
C SER A 384 -38.81 -11.60 4.90
N PRO A 385 -39.60 -12.69 5.01
CA PRO A 385 -40.76 -12.86 4.14
C PRO A 385 -41.58 -11.58 4.25
N SER A 386 -41.89 -10.98 3.09
CA SER A 386 -42.78 -9.83 3.04
C SER A 386 -44.02 -10.20 3.85
N GLN A 387 -44.27 -9.45 4.92
CA GLN A 387 -45.56 -9.50 5.58
C GLN A 387 -46.53 -8.79 4.64
N ASP A 388 -47.14 -9.58 3.75
CA ASP A 388 -48.36 -9.21 3.04
C ASP A 388 -49.57 -9.27 3.99
#